data_AF-I3D4M5-F1
#
_entry.id   AF-I3D4M5-F1
#
_cell.length_a   1.000
_cell.length_b   1.000
_cell.length_c   1.000
_cell.angle_alpha   90.00
_cell.angle_beta   90.00
_cell.angle_gamma   90.00
#
_symmetry.space_group_name_H-M   'P 1'
#
loop_
_entity.id
_entity.type
_entity.pdbx_description
1 polymer ?
#
loop_
_entity_poly.entity_id
_entity_poly.type
_entity_poly.pdbx_seq_one_letter_code
_entity_poly.pdbx_strand_id
1 'polypeptide(L)'
;MKRGRPTREGAQEIKQEILYYYEKDISPIVAARDLGVNPKTIYKHYKNLDKQRNELDDEHDILRIKNTKEKSIQSFDEDIIGLTRDIEKIKFLMEKSLQKGNISEFEKITKLKLKIMDERTKRVSAKINLVGTLTADVLVKHEGMIA
;
A
#
# COMPACT_ATOMS: atom_id res chain seq x y z
N MET A 1 17.77 28.46 0.74
CA MET A 1 17.93 27.01 1.00
C MET A 1 19.41 26.64 0.93
N LYS A 2 20.02 26.27 2.06
CA LYS A 2 21.45 25.90 2.11
C LYS A 2 21.65 24.58 1.37
N ARG A 3 22.33 24.64 0.20
CA ARG A 3 22.81 23.47 -0.54
C ARG A 3 24.06 22.93 0.16
N GLY A 4 23.87 22.10 1.17
CA GLY A 4 24.94 21.38 1.87
C GLY A 4 24.60 19.90 2.01
N ARG A 5 25.62 19.05 2.00
CA ARG A 5 25.48 17.61 2.28
C ARG A 5 24.81 17.44 3.66
N PRO A 6 23.78 16.59 3.81
CA PRO A 6 23.13 16.36 5.10
C PRO A 6 24.16 15.94 6.17
N THR A 7 23.96 16.41 7.41
CA THR A 7 24.70 15.93 8.57
C THR A 7 24.43 14.43 8.79
N ARG A 8 25.31 13.72 9.51
CA ARG A 8 25.14 12.27 9.78
C ARG A 8 23.79 11.96 10.44
N GLU A 9 23.33 12.83 11.33
CA GLU A 9 22.04 12.73 12.02
C GLU A 9 20.87 12.91 11.05
N GLY A 10 20.86 13.98 10.24
CA GLY A 10 19.80 14.19 9.24
C GLY A 10 19.76 13.11 8.14
N ALA A 11 20.90 12.48 7.84
CA ALA A 11 20.94 11.34 6.93
C ALA A 11 20.33 10.05 7.54
N GLN A 12 20.30 9.94 8.87
CA GLN A 12 19.72 8.81 9.58
C GLN A 12 18.21 8.99 9.77
N GLU A 13 17.76 10.21 10.08
CA GLU A 13 16.34 10.59 10.10
C GLU A 13 15.67 10.32 8.75
N ILE A 14 16.28 10.80 7.66
CA ILE A 14 15.77 10.55 6.29
C ILE A 14 15.66 9.04 6.01
N LYS A 15 16.60 8.21 6.48
CA LYS A 15 16.50 6.75 6.28
C LYS A 15 15.34 6.13 7.05
N GLN A 16 15.07 6.58 8.28
CA GLN A 16 13.94 6.11 9.07
C GLN A 16 12.61 6.53 8.44
N GLU A 17 12.52 7.77 7.96
CA GLU A 17 11.35 8.23 7.22
C GLU A 17 11.16 7.43 5.93
N ILE A 18 12.21 7.21 5.14
CA ILE A 18 12.12 6.36 3.93
C ILE A 18 11.64 4.95 4.27
N LEU A 19 12.11 4.37 5.38
CA LEU A 19 11.65 3.07 5.84
C LEU A 19 10.15 3.08 6.17
N TYR A 20 9.66 4.12 6.84
CA TYR A 20 8.22 4.28 7.12
C TYR A 20 7.37 4.30 5.84
N TYR A 21 7.80 5.05 4.82
CA TYR A 21 7.09 5.08 3.54
C TYR A 21 7.16 3.74 2.80
N TYR A 22 8.31 3.06 2.87
CA TYR A 22 8.49 1.73 2.29
C TYR A 22 7.58 0.69 2.95
N GLU A 23 7.52 0.64 4.28
CA GLU A 23 6.69 -0.30 5.03
C GLU A 23 5.18 -0.07 4.80
N LYS A 24 4.79 1.14 4.40
CA LYS A 24 3.42 1.46 4.01
C LYS A 24 3.11 1.25 2.53
N ASP A 25 4.05 0.67 1.79
CA ASP A 25 3.94 0.43 0.35
C ASP A 25 3.64 1.73 -0.45
N ILE A 26 4.12 2.87 0.07
CA ILE A 26 3.95 4.17 -0.58
C ILE A 26 4.99 4.28 -1.70
N SER A 27 4.54 4.69 -2.89
CA SER A 27 5.41 4.77 -4.06
C SER A 27 6.64 5.68 -3.82
N PRO A 28 7.81 5.35 -4.39
CA PRO A 28 9.01 6.18 -4.30
C PRO A 28 8.81 7.63 -4.75
N ILE A 29 7.89 7.87 -5.70
CA ILE A 29 7.59 9.20 -6.23
C ILE A 29 6.87 10.06 -5.18
N VAL A 30 5.89 9.47 -4.47
CA VAL A 30 5.16 10.16 -3.41
C VAL A 30 6.09 10.43 -2.22
N ALA A 31 6.84 9.41 -1.78
CA ALA A 31 7.82 9.56 -0.70
C ALA A 31 8.88 10.63 -1.03
N ALA A 32 9.40 10.66 -2.26
CA ALA A 32 10.37 11.67 -2.70
C ALA A 32 9.83 13.10 -2.62
N ARG A 33 8.57 13.30 -3.02
CA ARG A 33 7.90 14.59 -2.97
C ARG A 33 7.71 15.05 -1.52
N ASP A 34 7.22 14.16 -0.66
CA ASP A 34 6.86 14.51 0.71
C ASP A 34 8.10 14.73 1.59
N LEU A 35 9.19 13.98 1.32
CA LEU A 35 10.48 14.11 2.04
C LEU A 35 11.42 15.16 1.43
N GLY A 36 11.10 15.72 0.26
CA GLY A 36 12.00 16.64 -0.44
C GLY A 36 13.31 16.00 -0.90
N VAL A 37 13.32 14.68 -1.12
CA VAL A 37 14.49 13.88 -1.50
C VAL A 37 14.41 13.51 -2.99
N ASN A 38 15.56 13.36 -3.65
CA ASN A 38 15.58 12.93 -5.05
C ASN A 38 14.93 11.52 -5.20
N PRO A 39 13.98 11.31 -6.12
CA PRO A 39 13.35 10.02 -6.36
C PRO A 39 14.33 8.88 -6.58
N LYS A 40 15.46 9.13 -7.28
CA LYS A 40 16.51 8.11 -7.50
C LYS A 40 17.13 7.62 -6.19
N THR A 41 17.25 8.50 -5.20
CA THR A 41 17.74 8.15 -3.87
C THR A 41 16.74 7.25 -3.15
N ILE A 42 15.45 7.59 -3.19
CA ILE A 42 14.38 6.76 -2.61
C ILE A 42 14.34 5.37 -3.27
N TYR A 43 14.37 5.30 -4.60
CA TYR A 43 14.43 4.04 -5.35
C TYR A 43 15.62 3.18 -4.95
N LYS A 44 16.80 3.79 -4.76
CA LYS A 44 17.99 3.07 -4.30
C LYS A 44 17.80 2.49 -2.89
N HIS A 45 17.17 3.25 -1.99
CA HIS A 45 16.87 2.78 -0.64
C HIS A 45 15.84 1.65 -0.65
N TYR A 46 14.75 1.76 -1.40
CA TYR A 46 13.74 0.72 -1.53
C TYR A 46 14.36 -0.58 -2.06
N LYS A 47 15.16 -0.49 -3.13
CA LYS A 47 15.87 -1.66 -3.68
C LYS A 47 16.83 -2.30 -2.67
N ASN A 48 17.47 -1.51 -1.82
CA ASN A 48 18.34 -2.04 -0.76
C ASN A 48 17.53 -2.73 0.34
N LEU A 49 16.37 -2.17 0.72
CA LEU A 49 15.46 -2.79 1.67
C LEU A 49 14.89 -4.11 1.10
N ASP A 50 14.55 -4.16 -0.18
CA ASP A 50 14.13 -5.38 -0.87
C ASP A 50 15.23 -6.46 -0.84
N LYS A 51 16.51 -6.07 -0.98
CA LYS A 51 17.63 -7.01 -0.88
C LYS A 51 17.83 -7.53 0.54
N GLN A 52 17.81 -6.63 1.53
CA GLN A 52 17.91 -7.00 2.95
C GLN A 52 16.77 -7.94 3.37
N ARG A 53 15.58 -7.77 2.79
CA ARG A 53 14.44 -8.65 2.99
C ARG A 53 14.64 -10.08 2.46
N ASN A 54 15.60 -10.32 1.59
CA ASN A 54 15.91 -11.66 1.07
C ASN A 54 17.06 -12.34 1.82
N GLU A 55 17.77 -11.62 2.68
CA GLU A 55 18.93 -12.08 3.47
C GLU A 55 18.55 -12.20 4.95
N LEU A 56 17.36 -12.75 5.25
CA LEU A 56 16.78 -12.76 6.59
C LEU A 56 17.39 -13.84 7.49
N ASP A 57 18.27 -13.44 8.40
CA ASP A 57 18.79 -14.28 9.50
C ASP A 57 18.34 -13.80 10.91
N ASP A 58 17.70 -12.64 11.03
CA ASP A 58 17.31 -12.04 12.32
C ASP A 58 15.81 -12.22 12.63
N GLU A 59 15.48 -12.74 13.81
CA GLU A 59 14.12 -12.90 14.32
C GLU A 59 13.34 -11.57 14.34
N HIS A 60 14.03 -10.45 14.60
CA HIS A 60 13.42 -9.12 14.60
C HIS A 60 12.90 -8.71 13.22
N ASP A 61 13.63 -9.08 12.16
CA ASP A 61 13.24 -8.76 10.79
C ASP A 61 12.04 -9.61 10.32
N ILE A 62 12.02 -10.88 10.71
CA ILE A 62 10.86 -11.77 10.47
C ILE A 62 9.60 -11.20 11.14
N LEU A 63 9.71 -10.78 12.41
CA LEU A 63 8.59 -10.19 13.15
C LEU A 63 8.11 -8.89 12.51
N ARG A 64 9.04 -8.03 12.07
CA ARG A 64 8.72 -6.78 11.38
C ARG A 64 7.94 -7.03 10.09
N ILE A 65 8.38 -7.98 9.26
CA ILE A 65 7.69 -8.33 8.01
C ILE A 65 6.28 -8.86 8.27
N LYS A 66 6.09 -9.69 9.30
CA LYS A 66 4.76 -10.17 9.72
C LYS A 66 3.85 -9.01 10.11
N ASN A 67 4.33 -8.14 10.99
CA ASN A 67 3.58 -6.98 11.44
C ASN A 67 3.22 -6.05 10.27
N THR A 68 4.13 -5.84 9.33
CA THR A 68 3.87 -5.05 8.12
C THR A 68 2.80 -5.71 7.25
N LYS A 69 2.89 -7.02 7.02
CA LYS A 69 1.87 -7.78 6.28
C LYS A 69 0.48 -7.64 6.92
N GLU A 70 0.39 -7.80 8.24
CA GLU A 70 -0.88 -7.67 8.98
C GLU A 70 -1.46 -6.26 8.89
N LYS A 71 -0.63 -5.22 9.06
CA LYS A 71 -1.06 -3.82 8.89
C LYS A 71 -1.55 -3.54 7.47
N SER A 72 -0.88 -4.07 6.45
CA SER A 72 -1.32 -3.91 5.06
C SER A 72 -2.65 -4.62 4.79
N ILE A 73 -2.88 -5.80 5.40
CA ILE A 73 -4.17 -6.50 5.33
C ILE A 73 -5.28 -5.67 5.98
N GLN A 74 -5.03 -5.10 7.16
CA GLN A 74 -5.98 -4.21 7.85
C GLN A 74 -6.29 -2.96 7.01
N SER A 75 -5.27 -2.34 6.40
CA SER A 75 -5.47 -1.20 5.51
C SER A 75 -6.34 -1.55 4.30
N PHE A 76 -6.16 -2.74 3.70
CA PHE A 76 -7.06 -3.18 2.63
C PHE A 76 -8.50 -3.39 3.12
N ASP A 77 -8.70 -3.87 4.35
CA ASP A 77 -10.04 -4.01 4.92
C ASP A 77 -10.74 -2.66 5.09
N GLU A 78 -10.02 -1.66 5.59
CA GLU A 78 -10.54 -0.29 5.71
C GLU A 78 -10.92 0.29 4.34
N ASP A 79 -10.06 0.14 3.33
CA ASP A 79 -10.34 0.56 1.95
C ASP A 79 -11.60 -0.13 1.39
N ILE A 80 -11.72 -1.46 1.56
CA ILE A 80 -12.85 -2.24 1.06
C ILE A 80 -14.16 -1.80 1.74
N ILE A 81 -14.14 -1.55 3.05
CA ILE A 81 -15.29 -1.04 3.79
C ILE A 81 -15.67 0.35 3.28
N GLY A 82 -14.70 1.25 3.11
CA GLY A 82 -14.90 2.59 2.57
C GLY A 82 -15.57 2.57 1.19
N LEU A 83 -15.01 1.81 0.25
CA LEU A 83 -15.55 1.66 -1.10
C LEU A 83 -16.95 1.03 -1.09
N THR A 84 -17.22 0.11 -0.16
CA THR A 84 -18.56 -0.49 -0.02
C THR A 84 -19.59 0.55 0.43
N ARG A 85 -19.25 1.41 1.41
CA ARG A 85 -20.11 2.53 1.83
C ARG A 85 -20.35 3.53 0.71
N ASP A 86 -19.35 3.81 -0.11
CA ASP A 86 -19.50 4.73 -1.24
C ASP A 86 -20.37 4.16 -2.35
N ILE A 87 -20.33 2.84 -2.59
CA ILE A 87 -21.27 2.16 -3.49
C ILE A 87 -22.72 2.33 -3.02
N GLU A 88 -22.98 2.24 -1.71
CA GLU A 88 -24.33 2.44 -1.15
C GLU A 88 -24.82 3.88 -1.33
N LYS A 89 -23.97 4.87 -1.04
CA LYS A 89 -24.30 6.29 -1.30
C LYS A 89 -24.60 6.54 -2.78
N ILE A 90 -23.81 5.95 -3.68
CA ILE A 90 -24.02 6.06 -5.12
C ILE A 90 -25.36 5.44 -5.54
N LYS A 91 -25.72 4.26 -5.02
CA LYS A 91 -27.03 3.65 -5.31
C LYS A 91 -28.18 4.59 -4.94
N PHE A 92 -28.10 5.23 -3.77
CA PHE A 92 -29.07 6.23 -3.35
C PHE A 92 -29.15 7.44 -4.30
N LEU A 93 -27.99 7.93 -4.78
CA LEU A 93 -27.96 9.02 -5.77
C LEU A 93 -28.55 8.58 -7.13
N MET A 94 -28.33 7.33 -7.55
CA MET A 94 -28.94 6.78 -8.77
C MET A 94 -30.46 6.75 -8.67
N GLU A 95 -31.01 6.29 -7.56
CA GLU A 95 -32.47 6.27 -7.31
C GLU A 95 -33.07 7.67 -7.38
N LYS A 96 -32.42 8.66 -6.75
CA LYS A 96 -32.84 10.06 -6.83
C LYS A 96 -32.77 10.63 -8.24
N SER A 97 -31.75 10.28 -9.02
CA SER A 97 -31.59 10.75 -10.39
C SER A 97 -32.66 10.17 -11.33
N LEU A 98 -33.00 8.88 -11.15
CA LEU A 98 -34.11 8.22 -11.85
C LEU A 98 -35.45 8.91 -11.54
N GLN A 99 -35.72 9.21 -10.27
CA GLN A 99 -36.95 9.91 -9.85
C GLN A 99 -37.09 11.30 -10.49
N LYS A 100 -35.96 11.99 -10.73
CA LYS A 100 -35.93 13.28 -11.41
C LYS A 100 -35.99 13.19 -12.94
N GLY A 101 -35.96 11.99 -13.51
CA GLY A 101 -35.94 11.77 -14.96
C GLY A 101 -34.64 12.23 -15.65
N ASN A 102 -33.57 12.47 -14.89
CA ASN A 102 -32.32 13.02 -15.44
C ASN A 102 -31.38 11.91 -15.92
N ILE A 103 -31.61 11.43 -17.15
CA ILE A 103 -30.87 10.31 -17.75
C ILE A 103 -29.36 10.58 -17.81
N SER A 104 -28.92 11.80 -18.13
CA SER A 104 -27.49 12.13 -18.23
C SER A 104 -26.78 12.03 -16.87
N GLU A 105 -27.43 12.50 -15.81
CA GLU A 105 -26.90 12.38 -14.45
C GLU A 105 -26.85 10.90 -14.02
N PHE A 106 -27.89 10.13 -14.32
CA PHE A 106 -27.93 8.69 -14.05
C PHE A 106 -26.77 7.94 -14.72
N GLU A 107 -26.48 8.22 -15.99
CA GLU A 107 -25.34 7.61 -16.70
C GLU A 107 -23.99 7.97 -16.07
N LYS A 108 -23.80 9.23 -15.67
CA LYS A 108 -22.56 9.69 -15.00
C LYS A 108 -22.36 8.97 -13.67
N ILE A 109 -23.41 8.86 -12.87
CA ILE A 109 -23.38 8.17 -11.58
C ILE A 109 -23.14 6.66 -11.79
N THR A 110 -23.74 6.06 -12.82
CA THR A 110 -23.51 4.65 -13.18
C THR A 110 -22.05 4.39 -13.54
N LYS A 111 -21.42 5.26 -14.34
CA LYS A 111 -19.98 5.16 -14.67
C LYS A 111 -19.11 5.28 -13.42
N LEU A 112 -19.46 6.18 -12.49
CA LEU A 112 -18.75 6.29 -11.22
C LEU A 112 -18.88 5.02 -10.37
N LYS A 113 -20.08 4.43 -10.29
CA LYS A 113 -20.32 3.15 -9.61
C LYS A 113 -19.40 2.05 -10.15
N LEU A 114 -19.32 1.92 -11.47
CA LEU A 114 -18.48 0.90 -12.12
C LEU A 114 -17.00 1.10 -11.79
N LYS A 115 -16.49 2.34 -11.78
CA LYS A 115 -15.12 2.65 -11.38
C LYS A 115 -14.83 2.26 -9.93
N ILE A 116 -15.74 2.55 -9.00
CA ILE A 116 -15.58 2.18 -7.58
C ILE A 116 -15.64 0.65 -7.41
N MET A 117 -16.52 -0.03 -8.15
CA MET A 117 -16.60 -1.49 -8.13
C MET A 117 -15.33 -2.16 -8.67
N ASP A 118 -14.75 -1.63 -9.76
CA ASP A 118 -13.48 -2.08 -10.30
C ASP A 118 -12.34 -1.90 -9.28
N GLU A 119 -12.23 -0.71 -8.67
CA GLU A 119 -11.22 -0.45 -7.64
C GLU A 119 -11.40 -1.36 -6.42
N ARG A 120 -12.62 -1.55 -5.94
CA ARG A 120 -12.92 -2.49 -4.84
C ARG A 120 -12.46 -3.91 -5.19
N THR A 121 -12.69 -4.34 -6.42
CA THR A 121 -12.29 -5.68 -6.88
C THR A 121 -10.77 -5.82 -6.89
N LYS A 122 -10.03 -4.80 -7.37
CA LYS A 122 -8.56 -4.78 -7.31
C LYS A 122 -8.04 -4.86 -5.88
N ARG A 123 -8.64 -4.12 -4.94
CA ARG A 123 -8.27 -4.16 -3.51
C ARG A 123 -8.53 -5.53 -2.89
N VAL A 124 -9.67 -6.15 -3.18
CA VAL A 124 -9.98 -7.52 -2.74
C VAL A 124 -8.97 -8.52 -3.30
N SER A 125 -8.67 -8.47 -4.59
CA SER A 125 -7.68 -9.35 -5.22
C SER A 125 -6.28 -9.16 -4.62
N ALA A 126 -5.86 -7.92 -4.42
CA ALA A 126 -4.58 -7.61 -3.77
C ALA A 126 -4.53 -8.17 -2.33
N LYS A 127 -5.61 -8.02 -1.56
CA LYS A 127 -5.74 -8.60 -0.22
C LYS A 127 -5.63 -10.12 -0.25
N ILE A 128 -6.36 -10.80 -1.13
CA ILE A 128 -6.33 -12.27 -1.25
C ILE A 128 -4.92 -12.75 -1.57
N ASN A 129 -4.24 -12.12 -2.53
CA ASN A 129 -2.87 -12.44 -2.90
C ASN A 129 -1.91 -12.24 -1.71
N LEU A 130 -2.05 -11.13 -0.98
CA LEU A 130 -1.23 -10.85 0.18
C LEU A 130 -1.45 -11.88 1.29
N VAL A 131 -2.71 -12.21 1.62
CA VAL A 131 -3.06 -13.23 2.61
C VAL A 131 -2.44 -14.58 2.24
N GLY A 132 -2.59 -15.01 0.98
CA GLY A 132 -2.06 -16.27 0.46
C GLY A 132 -0.55 -16.34 0.28
N THR A 133 0.16 -15.20 0.37
CA THR A 133 1.63 -15.18 0.28
C THR A 133 2.25 -15.73 1.57
N LEU A 134 3.09 -16.76 1.46
CA LEU A 134 3.81 -17.34 2.60
C LEU A 134 4.69 -16.29 3.29
N THR A 135 4.76 -16.34 4.63
CA THR A 135 5.66 -15.50 5.42
C THR A 135 7.04 -16.16 5.57
N ALA A 136 8.07 -15.35 5.82
CA ALA A 136 9.47 -15.79 5.82
C ALA A 136 9.75 -16.95 6.79
N ASP A 137 9.05 -17.04 7.92
CA ASP A 137 9.17 -18.13 8.89
C ASP A 137 8.70 -19.49 8.36
N VAL A 138 7.72 -19.50 7.44
CA VAL A 138 7.27 -20.73 6.79
C VAL A 138 8.31 -21.17 5.75
N LEU A 139 8.96 -20.22 5.06
CA LEU A 139 10.01 -20.51 4.07
C LEU A 139 11.28 -21.07 4.74
N VAL A 140 11.76 -20.44 5.82
CA VAL A 140 12.95 -20.88 6.56
C VAL A 140 12.76 -22.28 7.15
N LYS A 141 11.56 -22.60 7.67
CA LYS A 141 11.25 -23.96 8.16
C LYS A 141 11.19 -24.99 7.02
N HIS A 142 10.80 -24.60 5.81
CA HIS A 142 10.70 -25.53 4.70
C HIS A 142 12.08 -25.90 4.13
N GLU A 143 13.02 -24.95 4.08
CA GLU A 143 14.41 -25.21 3.67
C GLU A 143 15.15 -26.10 4.67
N GLY A 144 14.94 -25.91 5.97
CA GLY A 144 15.52 -26.77 7.02
C GLY A 144 14.93 -28.19 7.11
N MET A 145 13.83 -28.50 6.41
CA MET A 145 13.27 -29.85 6.32
C MET A 145 13.70 -30.60 5.05
N ILE A 146 14.32 -29.91 4.08
CA ILE A 146 14.79 -30.49 2.81
C ILE A 146 16.32 -30.72 2.83
N ALA A 147 17.03 -30.15 3.82
CA ALA A 147 18.44 -30.43 4.14
C ALA A 147 18.58 -31.66 5.05
#